data_AF-A0A7S0T1Y4-F1
#
_entry.id   AF-A0A7S0T1Y4-F1
#
_cell.length_a   1.000
_cell.length_b   1.000
_cell.length_c   1.000
_cell.angle_alpha   90.00
_cell.angle_beta   90.00
_cell.angle_gamma   90.00
#
_symmetry.space_group_name_H-M   'P 1'
#
loop_
_entity.id
_entity.type
_entity.pdbx_description
1 polymer ?
#
loop_
_entity_poly.entity_id
_entity_poly.type
_entity_poly.pdbx_seq_one_letter_code
_entity_poly.pdbx_strand_id
1 'polypeptide(L)'
;QSAPVDATPEVLAKFKELATINRRMLLGLPFDARSERYRSPSPEPVYDQVGVRLNTRDVLDKERFHTRRMELVEELVAICPGFRPPPDYRPTKKQRKIVIPVADHPGYNFFGLIIGPRGNT
;
A
#
# COMPACT_ATOMS: atom_id res chain seq x y z
N GLN A 1 -14.11 -9.41 10.14
CA GLN A 1 -14.76 -8.43 11.03
C GLN A 1 -15.91 -7.80 10.26
N SER A 2 -17.10 -7.74 10.86
CA SER A 2 -18.26 -7.05 10.29
C SER A 2 -18.20 -5.57 10.60
N ALA A 3 -18.84 -4.75 9.77
CA ALA A 3 -18.98 -3.33 10.03
C ALA A 3 -19.81 -3.09 11.31
N PRO A 4 -19.59 -1.96 12.02
CA PRO A 4 -20.46 -1.52 13.10
C PRO A 4 -21.91 -1.33 12.62
N VAL A 5 -22.89 -1.53 13.51
CA VAL A 5 -24.33 -1.41 13.18
C VAL A 5 -24.71 0.02 12.81
N ASP A 6 -24.10 1.02 13.47
CA ASP A 6 -24.36 2.45 13.24
C ASP A 6 -23.33 3.11 12.31
N ALA A 7 -22.65 2.31 11.48
CA ALA A 7 -21.62 2.82 10.58
C ALA A 7 -22.21 3.67 9.45
N THR A 8 -21.47 4.71 9.05
CA THR A 8 -21.82 5.51 7.87
C THR A 8 -21.82 4.63 6.60
N PRO A 9 -22.60 5.00 5.56
CA PRO A 9 -22.65 4.25 4.32
C PRO A 9 -21.27 4.08 3.66
N GLU A 10 -20.39 5.07 3.83
CA GLU A 10 -19.01 5.00 3.35
C GLU A 10 -18.20 3.91 4.05
N VAL A 11 -18.27 3.83 5.39
CA VAL A 11 -17.59 2.79 6.17
C VAL A 11 -18.12 1.41 5.80
N LEU A 12 -19.44 1.25 5.66
CA LEU A 12 -20.07 0.01 5.21
C LEU A 12 -19.56 -0.43 3.83
N ALA A 13 -19.44 0.51 2.89
CA ALA A 13 -18.92 0.24 1.56
C ALA A 13 -17.46 -0.27 1.61
N LYS A 14 -16.60 0.36 2.42
CA LYS A 14 -15.20 -0.06 2.61
C LYS A 14 -15.09 -1.45 3.25
N PHE A 15 -15.91 -1.76 4.26
CA PHE A 15 -15.96 -3.12 4.84
C PHE A 15 -16.39 -4.18 3.81
N LYS A 16 -17.38 -3.87 2.97
CA LYS A 16 -17.82 -4.76 1.89
C LYS A 16 -16.72 -4.97 0.83
N GLU A 17 -16.02 -3.90 0.47
CA GLU A 17 -14.89 -3.98 -0.46
C GLU A 17 -13.75 -4.84 0.12
N LEU A 18 -13.37 -4.60 1.38
CA LEU A 18 -12.34 -5.37 2.08
C LEU A 18 -12.69 -6.86 2.13
N ALA A 19 -13.96 -7.19 2.43
CA ALA A 19 -14.44 -8.57 2.42
C ALA A 19 -14.36 -9.21 1.01
N THR A 20 -14.68 -8.44 -0.03
CA THR A 20 -14.61 -8.90 -1.43
C THR A 20 -13.16 -9.18 -1.83
N ILE A 21 -12.23 -8.30 -1.46
CA ILE A 21 -10.80 -8.46 -1.73
C ILE A 21 -10.25 -9.70 -1.03
N ASN A 22 -10.52 -9.86 0.26
CA ASN A 22 -10.07 -11.03 1.01
C ASN A 22 -10.61 -12.33 0.41
N ARG A 23 -11.87 -12.35 -0.01
CA ARG A 23 -12.47 -13.52 -0.69
C ARG A 23 -11.78 -13.80 -2.03
N ARG A 24 -11.57 -12.79 -2.87
CA ARG A 24 -10.93 -12.97 -4.19
C ARG A 24 -9.49 -13.45 -4.06
N MET A 25 -8.75 -12.88 -3.10
CA MET A 25 -7.39 -13.30 -2.77
C MET A 25 -7.35 -14.76 -2.30
N LEU A 26 -8.27 -15.17 -1.41
CA LEU A 26 -8.36 -16.55 -0.91
C LEU A 26 -8.70 -17.55 -2.02
N LEU A 27 -9.60 -17.17 -2.94
CA LEU A 27 -10.00 -18.00 -4.08
C LEU A 27 -8.96 -18.01 -5.21
N GLY A 28 -7.87 -17.25 -5.11
CA GLY A 28 -6.87 -17.14 -6.17
C GLY A 28 -7.41 -16.53 -7.47
N LEU A 29 -8.46 -15.71 -7.40
CA LEU A 29 -9.02 -15.05 -8.57
C LEU A 29 -8.09 -13.92 -9.03
N PRO A 30 -7.97 -13.65 -10.35
CA PRO A 30 -7.13 -12.57 -10.84
C PRO A 30 -7.61 -11.23 -10.30
N PHE A 31 -6.68 -10.30 -10.04
CA PHE A 31 -7.02 -8.95 -9.56
C PHE A 31 -7.81 -8.19 -10.63
N ASP A 32 -7.30 -8.22 -11.86
CA ASP A 32 -7.98 -7.71 -13.04
C ASP A 32 -9.01 -8.72 -13.57
N ALA A 33 -10.28 -8.34 -13.58
CA ALA A 33 -11.38 -9.16 -14.07
C ALA A 33 -11.60 -9.04 -15.60
N ARG A 34 -10.90 -8.12 -16.29
CA ARG A 34 -11.02 -7.96 -17.75
C ARG A 34 -10.61 -9.24 -18.46
N SER A 35 -11.23 -9.53 -19.60
CA SER A 35 -10.81 -10.67 -20.43
C SER A 35 -9.40 -10.41 -20.98
N GLU A 36 -8.65 -11.48 -21.22
CA GLU A 36 -7.23 -11.40 -21.59
C GLU A 36 -6.94 -10.51 -22.80
N ARG A 37 -7.88 -10.45 -23.75
CA ARG A 37 -7.81 -9.61 -24.96
C ARG A 37 -7.88 -8.10 -24.70
N TYR A 38 -8.46 -7.67 -23.57
CA TYR A 38 -8.57 -6.26 -23.19
C TYR A 38 -7.59 -5.86 -22.10
N ARG A 39 -6.67 -6.76 -21.72
CA ARG A 39 -5.62 -6.45 -20.76
C ARG A 39 -4.48 -5.75 -21.47
N SER A 40 -3.83 -4.84 -20.75
CA SER A 40 -2.58 -4.25 -21.19
C SER A 40 -1.51 -5.35 -21.33
N PRO A 41 -0.59 -5.25 -22.30
CA PRO A 41 0.50 -6.21 -22.45
C PRO A 41 1.32 -6.28 -21.16
N SER A 42 1.81 -7.48 -20.83
CA SER A 42 2.68 -7.69 -19.67
C SER A 42 4.00 -6.92 -19.85
N PRO A 43 4.56 -6.31 -18.79
CA PRO A 43 5.90 -5.75 -18.84
C PRO A 43 6.95 -6.83 -19.12
N GLU A 44 8.15 -6.40 -19.52
CA GLU A 44 9.28 -7.28 -19.79
C GLU A 44 9.64 -8.13 -18.55
N PRO A 45 10.00 -9.42 -18.71
CA PRO A 45 10.35 -10.28 -17.59
C PRO A 45 11.54 -9.75 -16.78
N VAL A 46 11.37 -9.65 -15.46
CA VAL A 46 12.43 -9.27 -14.52
C VAL A 46 12.84 -10.52 -13.74
N TYR A 47 14.13 -10.79 -13.69
CA TYR A 47 14.71 -11.97 -13.02
C TYR A 47 15.57 -11.56 -11.82
N ASP A 48 15.61 -12.41 -10.81
CA ASP A 48 16.55 -12.31 -9.69
C ASP A 48 17.94 -12.85 -10.07
N GLN A 49 18.94 -12.68 -9.19
CA GLN A 49 20.32 -13.15 -9.35
C GLN A 49 20.44 -14.66 -9.59
N VAL A 50 19.44 -15.44 -9.16
CA VAL A 50 19.36 -16.91 -9.35
C VAL A 50 18.63 -17.28 -10.66
N GLY A 51 18.13 -16.30 -11.43
CA GLY A 51 17.40 -16.53 -12.68
C GLY A 51 15.91 -16.83 -12.52
N VAL A 52 15.32 -16.56 -11.34
CA VAL A 52 13.88 -16.73 -11.09
C VAL A 52 13.12 -15.49 -11.52
N ARG A 53 12.04 -15.65 -12.30
CA ARG A 53 11.20 -14.53 -12.75
C ARG A 53 10.40 -13.95 -11.57
N LEU A 54 10.62 -12.67 -11.27
CA LEU A 54 9.99 -11.95 -10.17
C LEU A 54 8.61 -11.39 -10.54
N ASN A 55 8.46 -10.85 -11.76
CA ASN A 55 7.25 -10.16 -12.19
C ASN A 55 6.24 -11.08 -12.91
N THR A 56 5.98 -12.25 -12.34
CA THR A 56 4.90 -13.12 -12.84
C THR A 56 3.54 -12.51 -12.53
N ARG A 57 2.52 -12.89 -13.30
CA ARG A 57 1.15 -12.37 -13.11
C ARG A 57 0.63 -12.62 -11.71
N ASP A 58 0.87 -13.81 -11.17
CA ASP A 58 0.41 -14.18 -9.83
C ASP A 58 1.11 -13.38 -8.74
N VAL A 59 2.40 -13.07 -8.90
CA VAL A 59 3.14 -12.21 -7.96
C VAL A 59 2.57 -10.80 -8.01
N LEU A 60 2.37 -10.24 -9.20
CA LEU A 60 1.80 -8.90 -9.38
C LEU A 60 0.37 -8.81 -8.84
N ASP A 61 -0.47 -9.81 -9.09
CA ASP A 61 -1.84 -9.83 -8.60
C ASP A 61 -1.87 -9.97 -7.07
N LYS A 62 -1.03 -10.83 -6.48
CA LYS A 62 -0.86 -10.93 -5.02
C LYS A 62 -0.42 -9.59 -4.42
N GLU A 63 0.56 -8.93 -5.02
CA GLU A 63 1.04 -7.62 -4.57
C GLU A 63 -0.09 -6.58 -4.65
N ARG A 64 -0.85 -6.54 -5.75
CA ARG A 64 -2.01 -5.64 -5.91
C ARG A 64 -3.11 -5.88 -4.89
N PHE A 65 -3.46 -7.15 -4.63
CA PHE A 65 -4.43 -7.48 -3.58
C PHE A 65 -3.93 -7.06 -2.20
N HIS A 66 -2.65 -7.29 -1.90
CA HIS A 66 -2.04 -6.87 -0.65
C HIS A 66 -2.07 -5.34 -0.49
N THR A 67 -1.60 -4.60 -1.49
CA THR A 67 -1.60 -3.13 -1.47
C THR A 67 -3.01 -2.58 -1.26
N ARG A 68 -3.99 -3.02 -2.07
CA ARG A 68 -5.37 -2.55 -1.94
C ARG A 68 -5.99 -2.92 -0.59
N ARG A 69 -5.71 -4.12 -0.08
CA ARG A 69 -6.15 -4.54 1.26
C ARG A 69 -5.57 -3.63 2.34
N MET A 70 -4.29 -3.28 2.26
CA MET A 70 -3.63 -2.39 3.23
C MET A 70 -4.20 -0.97 3.18
N GLU A 71 -4.44 -0.43 1.98
CA GLU A 71 -5.10 0.88 1.80
C GLU A 71 -6.48 0.92 2.49
N LEU A 72 -7.33 -0.08 2.24
CA LEU A 72 -8.65 -0.15 2.87
C LEU A 72 -8.57 -0.26 4.39
N VAL A 73 -7.58 -0.99 4.91
CA VAL A 73 -7.34 -1.09 6.36
C VAL A 73 -6.91 0.27 6.92
N GLU A 74 -6.00 0.99 6.26
CA GLU A 74 -5.57 2.34 6.69
C GLU A 74 -6.76 3.32 6.70
N GLU A 75 -7.57 3.31 5.65
CA GLU A 75 -8.78 4.14 5.56
C GLU A 75 -9.81 3.79 6.65
N LEU A 76 -10.03 2.51 6.92
CA LEU A 76 -10.94 2.06 7.98
C LEU A 76 -10.42 2.41 9.37
N VAL A 77 -9.12 2.32 9.63
CA VAL A 77 -8.51 2.76 10.89
C VAL A 77 -8.70 4.27 11.08
N ALA A 78 -8.60 5.06 10.01
CA ALA A 78 -8.75 6.51 10.08
C ALA A 78 -10.20 6.96 10.34
N ILE A 79 -11.19 6.28 9.74
CA ILE A 79 -12.60 6.71 9.78
C ILE A 79 -13.39 5.99 10.88
N CYS A 80 -12.99 4.77 11.27
CA CYS A 80 -13.69 3.95 12.25
C CYS A 80 -12.84 3.77 13.52
N PRO A 81 -13.08 4.56 14.59
CA PRO A 81 -12.30 4.48 15.83
C PRO A 81 -12.42 3.15 16.58
N GLY A 82 -13.43 2.33 16.27
CA GLY A 82 -13.61 0.99 16.84
C GLY A 82 -12.97 -0.14 16.01
N PHE A 83 -12.41 0.16 14.84
CA PHE A 83 -11.84 -0.85 13.97
C PHE A 83 -10.47 -1.30 14.48
N ARG A 84 -10.31 -2.62 14.69
CA ARG A 84 -9.04 -3.20 15.09
C ARG A 84 -8.33 -3.71 13.84
N PRO A 85 -7.18 -3.13 13.44
CA PRO A 85 -6.46 -3.59 12.27
C PRO A 85 -6.04 -5.05 12.43
N PRO A 86 -5.95 -5.81 11.32
CA PRO A 86 -5.42 -7.17 11.32
C PRO A 86 -4.00 -7.25 11.91
N PRO A 87 -3.59 -8.38 12.50
CA PRO A 87 -2.26 -8.54 13.11
C PRO A 87 -1.12 -8.42 12.08
N ASP A 88 -1.39 -8.65 10.80
CA ASP A 88 -0.46 -8.50 9.70
C ASP A 88 -0.35 -7.05 9.17
N TYR A 89 -1.21 -6.14 9.62
CA TYR A 89 -1.14 -4.73 9.22
C TYR A 89 0.10 -4.06 9.79
N ARG A 90 0.94 -3.54 8.90
CA ARG A 90 2.05 -2.65 9.25
C ARG A 90 1.84 -1.32 8.53
N PRO A 91 1.68 -0.20 9.25
CA PRO A 91 1.60 1.11 8.62
C PRO A 91 2.80 1.36 7.72
N THR A 92 2.56 1.65 6.44
CA THR A 92 3.63 1.93 5.48
C THR A 92 4.31 3.24 5.87
N LYS A 93 5.63 3.23 6.01
CA LYS A 93 6.39 4.46 6.24
C LYS A 93 6.28 5.36 5.01
N LYS A 94 5.60 6.49 5.14
CA LYS A 94 5.48 7.48 4.07
C LYS A 94 6.82 8.21 3.94
N GLN A 95 7.45 8.13 2.76
CA GLN A 95 8.71 8.82 2.46
C GLN A 95 8.47 9.90 1.39
N ARG A 96 9.11 11.06 1.55
CA ARG A 96 9.12 12.14 0.55
C ARG A 96 10.54 12.62 0.35
N LYS A 97 11.00 12.68 -0.91
CA LYS A 97 12.28 13.30 -1.26
C LYS A 97 12.14 14.81 -1.20
N ILE A 98 12.97 15.46 -0.39
CA ILE A 98 13.08 16.91 -0.30
C ILE A 98 14.41 17.31 -0.91
N VAL A 99 14.41 18.30 -1.81
CA VAL A 99 15.63 18.86 -2.40
C VAL A 99 16.04 20.07 -1.56
N ILE A 100 17.26 20.06 -1.06
CA ILE A 100 17.81 21.14 -0.22
C ILE A 100 18.70 22.03 -1.10
N PRO A 101 18.44 23.34 -1.20
CA PRO A 101 19.25 24.27 -1.99
C PRO A 101 20.50 24.69 -1.23
N VAL A 102 21.53 23.83 -1.22
CA VAL A 102 22.79 24.09 -0.51
C VAL A 102 23.67 25.12 -1.25
N ALA A 103 23.55 25.20 -2.58
CA ALA A 103 24.33 26.10 -3.41
C ALA A 103 24.03 27.59 -3.16
N ASP A 104 22.76 27.92 -2.89
CA ASP A 104 22.32 29.30 -2.66
C ASP A 104 22.64 29.77 -1.22
N HIS A 105 22.91 28.84 -0.31
CA HIS A 105 23.17 29.10 1.11
C HIS A 105 24.32 28.23 1.67
N PRO A 106 25.57 28.41 1.21
CA PRO A 106 26.70 27.55 1.56
C PRO A 106 27.16 27.64 3.03
N GLY A 107 26.57 28.52 3.85
CA GLY A 107 26.85 28.65 5.29
C GLY A 107 25.71 28.19 6.21
N TYR A 108 24.60 27.70 5.66
CA TYR A 108 23.41 27.36 6.45
C TYR A 108 23.34 25.86 6.75
N ASN A 109 23.30 25.49 8.04
CA ASN A 109 23.27 24.09 8.47
C ASN A 109 21.84 23.51 8.44
N PHE A 110 21.35 23.22 7.23
CA PHE A 110 20.02 22.62 7.02
C PHE A 110 19.84 21.31 7.77
N PHE A 111 20.87 20.44 7.80
CA PHE A 111 20.79 19.15 8.49
C PHE A 111 20.63 19.32 10.00
N GLY A 112 21.41 20.20 10.61
CA GLY A 112 21.30 20.51 12.05
C GLY A 112 19.94 21.12 12.42
N LEU A 113 19.31 21.87 11.51
CA LEU A 113 17.97 22.41 11.72
C LEU A 113 16.87 21.34 11.55
N ILE A 114 17.00 20.45 10.56
CA ILE A 114 15.98 19.45 10.23
C ILE A 114 16.01 18.26 11.21
N ILE A 115 17.20 17.80 11.61
CA ILE A 115 17.39 16.58 12.41
C ILE A 115 17.66 16.92 13.89
N GLY A 116 18.21 18.10 14.17
CA GLY A 116 18.62 18.51 15.51
C GLY A 116 19.99 17.96 15.94
N PRO A 117 20.56 18.46 17.05
CA PRO A 117 21.95 18.22 17.45
C PRO A 117 22.29 16.77 17.83
N ARG A 118 21.28 15.90 18.00
CA ARG A 118 21.49 14.50 18.42
C ARG A 118 21.14 13.46 17.34
N GLY A 119 20.76 13.87 16.13
CA GLY A 119 20.74 12.95 14.98
C GLY A 119 19.75 11.78 15.05
N ASN A 120 18.83 11.74 16.02
CA ASN A 120 18.12 10.51 16.39
C ASN A 120 16.62 10.57 16.00
N THR A 121 16.38 10.72 14.70
CA THR A 121 15.08 10.47 14.03
C THR A 121 15.34 10.02 12.61
#